data_AF-A0A518D0E5-F1
#
_entry.id   AF-A0A518D0E5-F1
#
_cell.length_a   1.000
_cell.length_b   1.000
_cell.length_c   1.000
_cell.angle_alpha   90.00
_cell.angle_beta   90.00
_cell.angle_gamma   90.00
#
_symmetry.space_group_name_H-M   'P 1'
#
loop_
_entity.id
_entity.type
_entity.pdbx_description
1 polymer ?
#
loop_
_entity_poly.entity_id
_entity_poly.type
_entity_poly.pdbx_seq_one_letter_code
_entity_poly.pdbx_strand_id
1 'polypeptide(L)'
;MTPPDSSKTPKKTLKPRVSKPDEMSGDLIEFINAIDEFKRRNMVAHLTLERVIDVVHELGYVCPLGKADADEIAYISDAVDEYKRSHQRLFPNWSEVFEVLREIGYERDGDE
;
A
#
# COMPACT_ATOMS: atom_id res chain seq x y z
N MET A 1 -4.61 -12.02 -56.85
CA MET A 1 -4.51 -10.72 -56.15
C MET A 1 -4.72 -10.94 -54.67
N THR A 2 -4.03 -10.13 -53.87
CA THR A 2 -3.72 -10.24 -52.43
C THR A 2 -4.92 -10.18 -51.46
N PRO A 3 -4.73 -10.66 -50.20
CA PRO A 3 -5.77 -10.90 -49.21
C PRO A 3 -6.19 -9.65 -48.42
N PRO A 4 -7.38 -9.64 -47.77
CA PRO A 4 -7.69 -8.67 -46.74
C PRO A 4 -7.14 -9.11 -45.37
N ASP A 5 -6.75 -8.10 -44.64
CA ASP A 5 -6.22 -8.04 -43.29
C ASP A 5 -6.95 -8.95 -42.27
N SER A 6 -6.19 -9.73 -41.50
CA SER A 6 -6.67 -10.32 -40.24
C SER A 6 -5.50 -10.39 -39.27
N SER A 7 -5.12 -9.23 -38.74
CA SER A 7 -4.25 -9.13 -37.58
C SER A 7 -4.96 -9.70 -36.34
N LYS A 8 -4.72 -10.98 -36.06
CA LYS A 8 -5.14 -11.66 -34.83
C LYS A 8 -4.17 -11.31 -33.68
N THR A 9 -4.53 -10.27 -32.94
CA THR A 9 -4.18 -9.92 -31.54
C THR A 9 -2.94 -10.56 -30.89
N PRO A 10 -1.91 -9.78 -30.51
CA PRO A 10 -0.88 -10.23 -29.58
C PRO A 10 -1.34 -10.15 -28.10
N LYS A 11 -0.92 -11.18 -27.37
CA LYS A 11 -0.93 -11.46 -25.93
C LYS A 11 -1.17 -10.25 -25.01
N LYS A 12 -2.20 -10.37 -24.16
CA LYS A 12 -2.46 -9.52 -22.98
C LYS A 12 -1.23 -9.49 -22.07
N THR A 13 -0.45 -8.42 -22.18
CA THR A 13 0.45 -7.97 -21.12
C THR A 13 -0.43 -7.57 -19.94
N LEU A 14 -0.25 -8.23 -18.80
CA LEU A 14 -0.85 -7.83 -17.53
C LEU A 14 -0.39 -6.40 -17.24
N LYS A 15 -1.29 -5.44 -17.49
CA LYS A 15 -1.12 -4.07 -17.01
C LYS A 15 -1.15 -4.14 -15.48
N PRO A 16 -0.22 -3.49 -14.75
CA PRO A 16 -0.40 -3.31 -13.32
C PRO A 16 -1.76 -2.66 -13.12
N ARG A 17 -2.61 -3.31 -12.32
CA ARG A 17 -3.94 -2.80 -11.99
C ARG A 17 -3.71 -1.53 -11.19
N VAL A 18 -3.67 -0.39 -11.87
CA VAL A 18 -4.07 0.87 -11.24
C VAL A 18 -5.53 0.66 -10.89
N SER A 19 -5.77 0.25 -9.64
CA SER A 19 -7.09 0.15 -9.04
C SER A 19 -7.80 1.48 -9.27
N LYS A 20 -9.04 1.39 -9.75
CA LYS A 20 -9.86 2.57 -10.06
C LYS A 20 -9.99 3.40 -8.78
N PRO A 21 -9.81 4.73 -8.83
CA PRO A 21 -9.93 5.60 -7.65
C PRO A 21 -11.35 5.65 -7.06
N ASP A 22 -12.34 5.04 -7.71
CA ASP A 22 -13.75 5.02 -7.29
C ASP A 22 -14.07 3.83 -6.36
N GLU A 23 -13.16 2.85 -6.24
CA GLU A 23 -13.30 1.68 -5.36
C GLU A 23 -12.31 1.81 -4.19
N MET A 24 -12.42 2.88 -3.40
CA MET A 24 -11.67 2.99 -2.13
C MET A 24 -12.32 2.07 -1.09
N SER A 25 -11.65 0.96 -0.76
CA SER A 25 -12.07 0.08 0.34
C SER A 25 -12.20 0.88 1.64
N GLY A 26 -13.20 0.57 2.47
CA GLY A 26 -13.44 1.27 3.74
C GLY A 26 -12.18 1.34 4.62
N ASP A 27 -11.43 0.25 4.66
CA ASP A 27 -10.11 0.13 5.31
C ASP A 27 -9.11 1.20 4.90
N LEU A 28 -9.01 1.46 3.60
CA LEU A 28 -8.08 2.45 3.08
C LEU A 28 -8.51 3.87 3.48
N ILE A 29 -9.82 4.13 3.52
CA ILE A 29 -10.36 5.42 3.95
C ILE A 29 -10.08 5.63 5.44
N GLU A 30 -10.33 4.62 6.27
CA GLU A 30 -9.99 4.64 7.70
C GLU A 30 -8.49 4.86 7.90
N PHE A 31 -7.64 4.16 7.14
CA PHE A 31 -6.20 4.34 7.17
C PHE A 31 -5.77 5.77 6.82
N ILE A 32 -6.23 6.31 5.69
CA ILE A 32 -5.89 7.68 5.27
C ILE A 32 -6.36 8.69 6.32
N ASN A 33 -7.54 8.49 6.89
CA ASN A 33 -8.10 9.41 7.89
C ASN A 33 -7.30 9.37 9.20
N ALA A 34 -6.89 8.19 9.67
CA ALA A 34 -6.05 8.05 10.85
C ALA A 34 -4.65 8.65 10.63
N ILE A 35 -4.06 8.47 9.43
CA ILE A 35 -2.81 9.13 9.05
C ILE A 35 -2.97 10.66 9.09
N ASP A 36 -4.04 11.19 8.49
CA ASP A 36 -4.29 12.63 8.46
C ASP A 36 -4.53 13.20 9.88
N GLU A 37 -5.31 12.49 10.71
CA GLU A 37 -5.56 12.86 12.09
C GLU A 37 -4.28 12.83 12.93
N PHE A 38 -3.46 11.79 12.78
CA PHE A 38 -2.17 11.67 13.45
C PHE A 38 -1.25 12.84 13.06
N LYS A 39 -1.18 13.18 11.76
CA LYS A 39 -0.42 14.34 11.28
C LYS A 39 -0.96 15.65 11.85
N ARG A 40 -2.28 15.82 11.95
CA ARG A 40 -2.92 17.00 12.54
C ARG A 40 -2.64 17.13 14.03
N ARG A 41 -2.77 16.05 14.80
CA ARG A 41 -2.50 16.02 16.24
C ARG A 41 -1.03 16.31 16.56
N ASN A 42 -0.11 15.75 15.79
CA ASN A 42 1.32 15.94 15.98
C ASN A 42 1.89 17.16 15.24
N MET A 43 1.06 17.87 14.46
CA MET A 43 1.43 19.00 13.61
C MET A 43 2.63 18.71 12.67
N VAL A 44 2.70 17.49 12.12
CA VAL A 44 3.83 17.05 11.28
C VAL A 44 3.44 17.01 9.81
N ALA A 45 4.25 17.65 8.96
CA ALA A 45 4.03 17.65 7.51
C ALA A 45 4.37 16.29 6.86
N HIS A 46 5.37 15.58 7.38
CA HIS A 46 5.86 14.31 6.84
C HIS A 46 5.73 13.20 7.88
N LEU A 47 5.24 12.04 7.47
CA LEU A 47 5.16 10.87 8.34
C LEU A 47 6.29 9.89 7.99
N THR A 48 7.03 9.42 8.99
CA THR A 48 8.03 8.35 8.82
C THR A 48 7.37 6.98 8.98
N LEU A 49 8.00 5.92 8.46
CA LEU A 49 7.48 4.55 8.58
C LEU A 49 7.26 4.13 10.05
N GLU A 50 8.13 4.57 10.96
CA GLU A 50 7.97 4.35 12.40
C GLU A 50 6.62 4.88 12.92
N ARG A 51 6.18 6.03 12.43
CA ARG A 51 4.90 6.64 12.81
C ARG A 51 3.72 6.06 12.07
N VAL A 52 3.94 5.47 10.90
CA VAL A 52 2.91 4.69 10.21
C VAL A 52 2.54 3.49 11.07
N ILE A 53 3.52 2.82 11.68
CA ILE A 53 3.28 1.69 12.59
C ILE A 53 2.39 2.10 13.76
N ASP A 54 2.68 3.23 14.41
CA ASP A 54 1.82 3.78 15.47
C ASP A 54 0.35 3.92 14.99
N VAL A 55 0.15 4.44 13.77
CA VAL A 55 -1.20 4.64 13.19
C VAL A 55 -1.87 3.31 12.81
N VAL A 56 -1.11 2.37 12.26
CA VAL A 56 -1.56 1.02 11.89
C VAL A 56 -2.00 0.26 13.15
N HIS A 57 -1.21 0.33 14.22
CA HIS A 57 -1.57 -0.21 15.54
C HIS A 57 -2.78 0.50 16.15
N GLU A 58 -2.91 1.83 16.01
CA GLU A 58 -4.08 2.58 16.50
C GLU A 58 -5.38 2.11 15.83
N LEU A 59 -5.32 1.80 14.53
CA LEU A 59 -6.43 1.26 13.75
C LEU A 59 -6.74 -0.22 14.06
N GLY A 60 -5.88 -0.88 14.83
CA GLY A 60 -5.98 -2.29 15.15
C GLY A 60 -5.42 -3.21 14.06
N TYR A 61 -4.61 -2.72 13.13
CA TYR A 61 -3.87 -3.61 12.23
C TYR A 61 -2.68 -4.21 12.97
N VAL A 62 -2.60 -5.53 12.93
CA VAL A 62 -1.54 -6.29 13.58
C VAL A 62 -0.57 -6.81 12.53
N CYS A 63 0.71 -6.68 12.85
CA CYS A 63 1.76 -7.27 12.05
C CYS A 63 1.69 -8.81 12.17
N PRO A 64 1.55 -9.55 11.06
CA PRO A 64 1.40 -11.00 11.09
C PRO A 64 2.66 -11.73 11.57
N LEU A 65 3.81 -11.03 11.58
CA LEU A 65 5.07 -11.65 11.97
C LEU A 65 5.31 -11.69 13.49
N GLY A 66 4.49 -11.00 14.31
CA GLY A 66 4.70 -10.95 15.77
C GLY A 66 6.12 -10.51 16.14
N LYS A 67 6.70 -9.62 15.32
CA LYS A 67 8.09 -9.17 15.42
C LYS A 67 8.21 -8.02 16.40
N ALA A 68 9.43 -7.77 16.88
CA ALA A 68 9.74 -6.55 17.63
C ALA A 68 9.66 -5.32 16.71
N ASP A 69 9.29 -4.15 17.26
CA ASP A 69 9.04 -2.91 16.51
C ASP A 69 10.18 -2.56 15.53
N ALA A 70 11.45 -2.76 15.92
CA ALA A 70 12.60 -2.48 15.07
C ALA A 70 12.70 -3.37 13.83
N ASP A 71 12.36 -4.66 13.97
CA ASP A 71 12.37 -5.62 12.87
C ASP A 71 11.16 -5.39 11.95
N GLU A 72 10.05 -4.93 12.53
CA GLU A 72 8.86 -4.50 11.80
C GLU A 72 9.14 -3.29 10.90
N ILE A 73 9.78 -2.24 11.43
CA ILE A 73 10.18 -1.06 10.64
C ILE A 73 11.07 -1.46 9.46
N ALA A 74 12.07 -2.32 9.70
CA ALA A 74 12.96 -2.80 8.66
C ALA A 74 12.21 -3.59 7.59
N TYR A 75 11.25 -4.42 8.01
CA TYR A 75 10.44 -5.23 7.10
C TYR A 75 9.50 -4.39 6.23
N ILE A 76 8.78 -3.43 6.82
CA ILE A 76 7.95 -2.48 6.06
C ILE A 76 8.84 -1.65 5.13
N SER A 77 10.00 -1.17 5.61
CA SER A 77 10.91 -0.38 4.80
C SER A 77 11.43 -1.15 3.59
N ASP A 78 11.76 -2.43 3.74
CA ASP A 78 12.21 -3.29 2.65
C ASP A 78 11.09 -3.51 1.63
N ALA A 79 9.89 -3.83 2.10
CA ALA A 79 8.71 -4.01 1.25
C ALA A 79 8.34 -2.73 0.47
N VAL A 80 8.39 -1.57 1.13
CA VAL A 80 8.15 -0.27 0.49
C VAL A 80 9.27 0.07 -0.50
N ASP A 81 10.53 -0.29 -0.21
CA ASP A 81 11.63 -0.07 -1.16
C ASP A 81 11.53 -0.99 -2.39
N GLU A 82 11.15 -2.25 -2.19
CA GLU A 82 10.86 -3.18 -3.28
C GLU A 82 9.69 -2.69 -4.14
N TYR A 83 8.63 -2.17 -3.52
CA TYR A 83 7.53 -1.53 -4.23
C TYR A 83 8.00 -0.33 -5.06
N LYS A 84 8.79 0.57 -4.46
CA LYS A 84 9.37 1.74 -5.17
C LYS A 84 10.21 1.31 -6.37
N ARG A 85 11.04 0.28 -6.22
CA ARG A 85 11.90 -0.27 -7.28
C ARG A 85 11.07 -0.87 -8.42
N SER A 86 10.03 -1.62 -8.08
CA SER A 86 9.17 -2.31 -9.06
C SER A 86 8.23 -1.35 -9.80
N HIS A 87 7.73 -0.31 -9.12
CA HIS A 87 6.81 0.68 -9.68
C HIS A 87 7.51 1.92 -10.26
N GLN A 88 8.84 1.98 -10.21
CA GLN A 88 9.66 3.13 -10.64
C GLN A 88 9.19 4.48 -10.05
N ARG A 89 8.63 4.47 -8.84
CA ARG A 89 8.05 5.66 -8.21
C ARG A 89 8.96 6.14 -7.09
N LEU A 90 9.32 7.42 -7.13
CA LEU A 90 10.19 8.05 -6.13
C LEU A 90 9.44 8.39 -4.83
N PHE A 91 8.12 8.60 -4.91
CA PHE A 91 7.26 8.95 -3.76
C PHE A 91 6.00 8.08 -3.79
N PRO A 92 5.92 7.01 -2.97
CA PRO A 92 4.69 6.26 -2.80
C PRO A 92 3.63 7.12 -2.08
N ASN A 93 2.37 6.96 -2.45
CA ASN A 93 1.22 7.51 -1.73
C ASN A 93 0.92 6.67 -0.48
N TRP A 94 0.16 7.23 0.46
CA TRP A 94 -0.36 6.47 1.61
C TRP A 94 -1.18 5.24 1.20
N SER A 95 -1.95 5.33 0.12
CA SER A 95 -2.68 4.18 -0.43
C SER A 95 -1.75 3.07 -0.93
N GLU A 96 -0.63 3.42 -1.56
CA GLU A 96 0.34 2.43 -2.04
C GLU A 96 1.09 1.79 -0.86
N VAL A 97 1.45 2.58 0.15
CA VAL A 97 2.04 2.06 1.40
C VAL A 97 1.06 1.10 2.07
N PHE A 98 -0.23 1.43 2.12
CA PHE A 98 -1.26 0.55 2.67
C PHE A 98 -1.43 -0.74 1.86
N GLU A 99 -1.36 -0.67 0.53
CA GLU A 99 -1.35 -1.88 -0.31
C GLU A 99 -0.14 -2.76 -0.01
N VAL A 100 1.05 -2.17 0.17
CA VAL A 100 2.26 -2.93 0.58
C VAL A 100 2.06 -3.57 1.95
N LEU A 101 1.50 -2.83 2.92
CA LEU A 101 1.17 -3.39 4.24
C LEU A 101 0.22 -4.60 4.11
N ARG A 102 -0.80 -4.53 3.27
CA ARG A 102 -1.69 -5.67 2.99
C ARG A 102 -0.96 -6.83 2.29
N GLU A 103 -0.07 -6.53 1.37
CA GLU A 103 0.71 -7.54 0.63
C GLU A 103 1.67 -8.32 1.54
N ILE A 104 2.29 -7.64 2.51
CA ILE A 104 3.14 -8.29 3.52
C ILE A 104 2.34 -8.98 4.65
N GLY A 105 1.01 -8.84 4.62
CA GLY A 105 0.08 -9.59 5.47
C GLY A 105 -0.47 -8.84 6.68
N TYR A 106 -0.40 -7.51 6.73
CA TYR A 106 -1.11 -6.75 7.77
C TYR A 106 -2.61 -6.97 7.62
N GLU A 107 -3.21 -7.41 8.71
CA GLU A 107 -4.64 -7.63 8.83
C GLU A 107 -5.17 -6.86 10.04
N ARG A 108 -6.42 -6.44 9.97
CA ARG A 108 -7.09 -5.76 11.06
C ARG A 108 -7.52 -6.83 12.07
N ASP A 109 -7.13 -6.68 13.33
CA ASP A 109 -7.49 -7.52 14.48
C ASP A 109 -9.00 -7.42 14.86
N GLY A 110 -9.86 -7.07 13.91
CA GLY A 110 -11.29 -6.80 14.14
C GLY A 110 -12.22 -7.28 13.03
N ASP A 111 -11.73 -8.03 12.04
CA ASP A 111 -12.57 -8.77 11.09
C ASP A 111 -12.96 -10.13 11.70
N GLU A 112 -13.83 -10.12 12.72
CA GLU A 112 -14.59 -11.31 13.19
C GLU A 112 -16.09 -11.00 13.33
#